data_AF-A0A939H0S6-F1
#
_entry.id   AF-A0A939H0S6-F1
#
_cell.length_a   1.000
_cell.length_b   1.000
_cell.length_c   1.000
_cell.angle_alpha   90.00
_cell.angle_beta   90.00
_cell.angle_gamma   90.00
#
_symmetry.space_group_name_H-M   'P 1'
#
loop_
_entity.id
_entity.type
_entity.pdbx_description
1 polymer ?
#
loop_
_entity_poly.entity_id
_entity_poly.type
_entity_poly.pdbx_seq_one_letter_code
_entity_poly.pdbx_strand_id
1 'polypeptide(L)'
;MAKSLPPEIVQAQNLANLFDTAITIPLIRVKLGLDFFLGLIPLIGDVIMLLLSLRIVVLGKALGMPTILIRKMMINALIDTVVGMVPFIGDILDVFFTANQRNVRVMETWWLTQNQLAT
;
A
#
# COMPACT_ATOMS: atom_id res chain seq x y z
N MET A 1 21.55 13.37 -17.28
CA MET A 1 20.24 12.86 -17.74
C MET A 1 19.53 12.27 -16.53
N ALA A 2 18.44 12.88 -16.05
CA ALA A 2 17.64 12.26 -15.00
C ALA A 2 17.07 10.96 -15.55
N LYS A 3 17.53 9.81 -15.04
CA LYS A 3 17.05 8.50 -15.46
C LYS A 3 15.58 8.42 -15.03
N SER A 4 14.67 8.37 -16.00
CA SER A 4 13.24 8.23 -15.72
C SER A 4 13.01 6.92 -14.95
N LEU A 5 12.12 6.96 -13.97
CA LEU A 5 11.74 5.76 -13.22
C LEU A 5 11.11 4.73 -14.18
N PRO A 6 11.35 3.43 -13.95
CA PRO A 6 10.75 2.36 -14.72
C PRO A 6 9.23 2.34 -14.51
N PRO A 7 8.45 1.89 -15.50
CA PRO A 7 6.99 1.98 -15.50
C PRO A 7 6.35 1.24 -14.32
N GLU A 8 7.00 0.22 -13.77
CA GLU A 8 6.55 -0.53 -12.60
C GLU A 8 6.52 0.33 -11.34
N ILE A 9 7.54 1.18 -11.14
CA ILE A 9 7.62 2.09 -10.00
C ILE A 9 6.57 3.19 -10.12
N VAL A 10 6.40 3.75 -11.32
CA VAL A 10 5.39 4.78 -11.58
C VAL A 10 3.98 4.23 -11.35
N GLN A 11 3.69 3.01 -11.83
CA GLN A 11 2.41 2.35 -11.54
C GLN A 11 2.23 2.12 -10.03
N ALA A 12 3.26 1.66 -9.33
CA ALA A 12 3.19 1.44 -7.90
C ALA A 12 2.94 2.75 -7.11
N GLN A 13 3.57 3.86 -7.50
CA GLN A 13 3.32 5.19 -6.94
C GLN A 13 1.88 5.63 -7.15
N ASN A 14 1.35 5.51 -8.38
CA ASN A 14 -0.02 5.89 -8.68
C ASN A 14 -1.02 5.06 -7.85
N LEU A 15 -0.78 3.75 -7.72
CA LEU A 15 -1.58 2.86 -6.91
C LEU A 15 -1.54 3.25 -5.42
N ALA A 16 -0.35 3.53 -4.87
CA ALA A 16 -0.21 3.95 -3.47
C ALA A 16 -0.90 5.29 -3.18
N ASN A 17 -0.72 6.28 -4.06
CA ASN A 17 -1.24 7.65 -3.89
C ASN A 17 -2.77 7.75 -4.07
N LEU A 18 -3.36 6.94 -4.95
CA LEU A 18 -4.81 6.91 -5.19
C LEU A 18 -5.58 6.62 -3.90
N PHE A 19 -5.03 5.78 -3.03
CA PHE A 19 -5.71 5.31 -1.83
C PHE A 19 -5.45 6.15 -0.59
N ASP A 20 -4.29 6.77 -0.44
CA ASP A 20 -4.05 7.75 0.64
C ASP A 20 -5.08 8.92 0.56
N THR A 21 -5.52 9.25 -0.66
CA THR A 21 -6.60 10.23 -0.90
C THR A 21 -7.98 9.68 -0.50
N ALA A 22 -8.23 8.38 -0.66
CA ALA A 22 -9.50 7.73 -0.33
C ALA A 22 -9.68 7.47 1.17
N ILE A 23 -8.59 7.25 1.91
CA ILE A 23 -8.59 7.09 3.38
C ILE A 23 -8.82 8.44 4.08
N THR A 24 -8.45 9.56 3.46
CA THR A 24 -8.69 10.94 3.97
C THR A 24 -10.16 11.40 3.79
N ILE A 25 -11.15 10.50 3.90
CA ILE A 25 -12.56 10.89 4.02
C ILE A 25 -12.93 10.83 5.50
N PRO A 26 -12.98 11.98 6.20
CA PRO A 26 -13.29 12.00 7.61
C PRO A 26 -14.79 11.74 7.80
N LEU A 27 -15.09 10.72 8.61
CA LEU A 27 -16.28 10.66 9.46
C LEU A 27 -17.63 10.83 8.73
N ILE A 28 -18.10 9.77 8.06
CA ILE A 28 -19.49 9.64 7.65
C ILE A 28 -20.38 9.56 8.92
N ARG A 29 -20.81 10.71 9.44
CA ARG A 29 -21.89 10.82 10.43
C ARG A 29 -23.22 10.61 9.72
N VAL A 30 -23.61 9.35 9.51
CA VAL A 30 -24.91 9.08 8.90
C VAL A 30 -25.69 8.06 9.72
N LYS A 31 -26.77 8.54 10.34
CA LYS A 31 -27.87 7.69 10.81
C LYS A 31 -28.64 7.24 9.57
N LEU A 32 -28.32 6.06 9.04
CA LEU A 32 -29.14 5.35 8.06
C LEU A 32 -29.47 3.97 8.67
N GLY A 33 -30.68 3.48 8.42
CA GLY A 33 -31.30 2.32 9.10
C GLY A 33 -30.37 1.14 9.43
N LEU A 34 -30.58 0.56 10.61
CA LEU A 34 -29.51 0.49 11.62
C LEU A 34 -28.58 -0.74 11.66
N ASP A 35 -28.93 -1.95 11.21
CA ASP A 35 -28.14 -3.12 11.65
C ASP A 35 -27.47 -3.99 10.57
N PHE A 36 -27.84 -3.87 9.29
CA PHE A 36 -27.31 -4.77 8.25
C PHE A 36 -26.20 -4.15 7.38
N PHE A 37 -26.32 -2.87 7.02
CA PHE A 37 -25.30 -2.16 6.23
C PHE A 37 -24.10 -1.72 7.07
N LEU A 38 -24.31 -1.47 8.37
CA LEU A 38 -23.28 -1.08 9.31
C LEU A 38 -22.32 -2.23 9.68
N GLY A 39 -22.73 -3.50 9.52
CA GLY A 39 -21.87 -4.67 9.78
C GLY A 39 -21.09 -5.20 8.57
N LEU A 40 -21.47 -4.84 7.33
CA LEU A 40 -20.91 -5.40 6.09
C LEU A 40 -19.84 -4.53 5.43
N ILE A 41 -19.78 -3.23 5.73
CA ILE A 41 -18.85 -2.27 5.11
C ILE A 41 -17.45 -2.17 5.80
N PRO A 42 -17.18 -2.67 7.01
CA PRO A 42 -15.81 -2.66 7.56
C PRO A 42 -14.81 -3.52 6.76
N LEU A 43 -15.24 -4.64 6.19
CA LEU A 43 -14.34 -5.64 5.58
C LEU A 43 -13.92 -5.32 4.13
N ILE A 44 -14.70 -4.49 3.44
CA ILE A 44 -14.48 -4.21 2.02
C ILE A 44 -13.21 -3.37 1.83
N GLY A 45 -12.95 -2.43 2.73
CA GLY A 45 -11.73 -1.61 2.72
C GLY A 45 -10.46 -2.45 2.82
N ASP A 46 -10.41 -3.35 3.80
CA ASP A 46 -9.27 -4.24 4.04
C ASP A 46 -8.98 -5.16 2.83
N VAL A 47 -10.03 -5.70 2.20
CA VAL A 47 -9.88 -6.56 1.01
C VAL A 47 -9.27 -5.77 -0.15
N ILE A 48 -9.75 -4.55 -0.40
CA ILE A 48 -9.22 -3.70 -1.47
C ILE A 48 -7.75 -3.30 -1.16
N MET A 49 -7.45 -2.96 0.08
CA MET A 49 -6.09 -2.61 0.54
C MET A 49 -5.11 -3.78 0.39
N LEU A 50 -5.54 -4.99 0.71
CA LEU A 50 -4.75 -6.20 0.52
C LEU A 50 -4.50 -6.46 -0.97
N LEU A 51 -5.53 -6.39 -1.82
CA LEU A 51 -5.37 -6.58 -3.27
C LEU A 51 -4.39 -5.59 -3.89
N LEU A 52 -4.44 -4.32 -3.44
CA LEU A 52 -3.55 -3.27 -3.89
C LEU A 52 -2.09 -3.55 -3.46
N SER A 53 -1.91 -3.92 -2.19
CA SER A 53 -0.60 -4.29 -1.65
C SER A 53 0.02 -5.44 -2.44
N LEU A 54 -0.76 -6.46 -2.75
CA LEU A 54 -0.33 -7.59 -3.59
C LEU A 54 0.02 -7.14 -5.01
N ARG A 55 -0.75 -6.21 -5.61
CA ARG A 55 -0.44 -5.68 -6.94
C ARG A 55 0.91 -4.96 -6.95
N ILE A 56 1.23 -4.16 -5.94
CA ILE A 56 2.53 -3.49 -5.82
C ILE A 56 3.66 -4.51 -5.66
N VAL A 57 3.45 -5.59 -4.89
CA VAL A 57 4.43 -6.69 -4.80
C VAL A 57 4.67 -7.35 -6.16
N VAL A 58 3.61 -7.58 -6.95
CA VAL A 58 3.74 -8.14 -8.30
C VAL A 58 4.52 -7.20 -9.22
N LEU A 59 4.34 -5.89 -9.10
CA LEU A 59 5.14 -4.90 -9.84
C LEU A 59 6.62 -4.96 -9.44
N GLY A 60 6.93 -5.10 -8.15
CA GLY A 60 8.30 -5.32 -7.68
C GLY A 60 8.93 -6.60 -8.24
N LYS A 61 8.14 -7.68 -8.36
CA LYS A 61 8.60 -8.93 -8.97
C LYS A 61 8.84 -8.76 -10.48
N ALA A 62 7.94 -8.07 -11.18
CA ALA A 62 8.08 -7.77 -12.61
C ALA A 62 9.31 -6.91 -12.90
N LEU A 63 9.65 -6.01 -11.98
CA LEU A 63 10.87 -5.20 -12.03
C LEU A 63 12.16 -6.03 -11.82
N GLY A 64 12.04 -7.31 -11.45
CA GLY A 64 13.20 -8.20 -11.27
C GLY A 64 13.86 -8.08 -9.89
N MET A 65 13.15 -7.57 -8.89
CA MET A 65 13.71 -7.41 -7.55
C MET A 65 14.08 -8.77 -6.90
N PRO A 66 15.17 -8.83 -6.12
CA PRO A 66 15.55 -10.00 -5.36
C PRO A 66 14.42 -10.51 -4.45
N THR A 67 14.29 -11.84 -4.33
CA THR A 67 13.27 -12.50 -3.50
C THR A 67 13.25 -12.01 -2.05
N ILE A 68 14.41 -11.62 -1.50
CA ILE A 68 14.50 -11.06 -0.14
C ILE A 68 13.72 -9.75 0.00
N LEU A 69 13.75 -8.89 -1.02
CA LEU A 69 13.01 -7.62 -1.03
C LEU A 69 11.52 -7.84 -1.28
N ILE A 70 11.18 -8.78 -2.16
CA ILE A 70 9.79 -9.21 -2.36
C ILE A 70 9.19 -9.72 -1.05
N ARG A 71 9.92 -10.55 -0.29
CA ARG A 71 9.49 -11.01 1.04
C ARG A 71 9.29 -9.85 2.00
N LYS A 72 10.19 -8.87 2.01
CA LYS A 72 10.04 -7.64 2.80
C LYS A 72 8.75 -6.89 2.44
N MET A 73 8.45 -6.78 1.14
CA MET A 73 7.23 -6.12 0.68
C MET A 73 5.95 -6.86 1.10
N MET A 74 5.99 -8.20 1.07
CA MET A 74 4.90 -9.04 1.58
C MET A 74 4.70 -8.89 3.09
N ILE A 75 5.78 -8.82 3.87
CA ILE A 75 5.71 -8.61 5.33
C ILE A 75 5.09 -7.24 5.64
N ASN A 76 5.46 -6.19 4.90
CA ASN A 76 4.84 -4.88 5.06
C ASN A 76 3.32 -4.96 4.88
N ALA A 77 2.86 -5.62 3.81
CA ALA A 77 1.43 -5.80 3.51
C ALA A 77 0.71 -6.58 4.62
N LEU A 78 1.32 -7.66 5.13
CA LEU A 78 0.75 -8.47 6.20
C LEU A 78 0.61 -7.67 7.50
N ILE A 79 1.63 -6.90 7.88
CA ILE A 79 1.59 -6.06 9.08
C ILE A 79 0.45 -5.04 8.97
N ASP A 80 0.32 -4.39 7.82
CA ASP A 80 -0.70 -3.38 7.55
C ASP A 80 -2.11 -3.97 7.59
N THR A 81 -2.32 -5.16 7.00
CA THR A 81 -3.61 -5.86 7.09
C THR A 81 -3.95 -6.25 8.53
N VAL A 82 -2.98 -6.77 9.31
CA VAL A 82 -3.20 -7.14 10.71
C VAL A 82 -3.49 -5.91 11.57
N VAL A 83 -2.81 -4.80 11.31
CA VAL A 83 -3.03 -3.53 12.01
C VAL A 83 -4.39 -2.92 11.65
N GLY A 84 -4.77 -2.93 10.37
CA GLY A 84 -6.06 -2.42 9.88
C GLY A 84 -7.27 -3.18 10.45
N MET A 85 -7.10 -4.46 10.77
CA MET A 85 -8.13 -5.27 11.43
C MET A 85 -8.38 -4.88 12.90
N VAL A 86 -7.57 -4.01 13.52
CA VAL A 86 -7.76 -3.59 14.91
C VAL A 86 -8.59 -2.29 14.97
N PRO A 87 -9.89 -2.35 15.35
CA PRO A 87 -10.71 -1.15 15.50
C PRO A 87 -10.13 -0.21 16.55
N PHE A 88 -10.29 1.11 16.36
CA PHE A 88 -9.74 2.20 17.19
C PHE A 88 -8.23 2.43 17.13
N ILE A 89 -7.42 1.47 16.64
CA ILE A 89 -6.00 1.68 16.36
C ILE A 89 -5.77 2.19 14.93
N GLY A 90 -6.62 1.78 13.97
CA GLY A 90 -6.58 2.23 12.57
C GLY A 90 -6.56 3.75 12.41
N ASP A 91 -7.47 4.46 13.10
CA ASP A 91 -7.64 5.92 13.00
C ASP A 91 -6.37 6.74 13.41
N ILE A 92 -5.48 6.15 14.21
CA ILE A 92 -4.24 6.81 14.69
C ILE A 92 -3.02 6.38 13.86
N LEU A 93 -3.04 5.19 13.27
CA LEU A 93 -1.95 4.66 12.45
C LEU A 93 -2.10 4.94 10.95
N ASP A 94 -3.28 5.32 10.47
CA ASP A 94 -3.52 5.74 9.08
C ASP A 94 -2.72 6.99 8.67
N VAL A 95 -2.15 7.71 9.64
CA VAL A 95 -1.25 8.84 9.39
C VAL A 95 0.22 8.38 9.20
N PHE A 96 0.55 7.14 9.55
CA PHE A 96 1.92 6.65 9.62
C PHE A 96 2.22 5.54 8.58
N PHE A 97 2.40 5.95 7.33
CA PHE A 97 3.03 5.16 6.27
C PHE A 97 2.37 3.80 6.01
N THR A 98 1.33 3.79 5.18
CA THR A 98 0.70 2.62 4.57
C THR A 98 1.73 1.63 4.00
N ALA A 99 1.48 0.32 4.09
CA ALA A 99 2.35 -0.70 3.48
C ALA A 99 2.68 -0.43 2.01
N ASN A 100 1.73 0.12 1.26
CA ASN A 100 1.88 0.47 -0.15
C ASN A 100 3.02 1.48 -0.37
N GLN A 101 3.04 2.58 0.40
CA GLN A 101 4.10 3.58 0.33
C GLN A 101 5.46 3.02 0.76
N ARG A 102 5.48 2.17 1.79
CA ARG A 102 6.70 1.46 2.21
C ARG A 102 7.24 0.57 1.09
N ASN A 103 6.36 -0.13 0.39
CA ASN A 103 6.71 -1.02 -0.72
C ASN A 103 7.24 -0.25 -1.93
N VAL A 104 6.60 0.86 -2.31
CA VAL A 104 7.11 1.78 -3.34
C VAL A 104 8.52 2.25 -3.00
N ARG A 105 8.76 2.68 -1.75
CA ARG A 105 10.10 3.09 -1.30
C ARG A 105 11.13 1.98 -1.39
N VAL A 106 10.77 0.72 -1.11
CA VAL A 106 11.68 -0.43 -1.30
C VAL A 106 12.03 -0.57 -2.78
N MET A 107 11.05 -0.45 -3.70
CA MET A 107 11.29 -0.52 -5.14
C MET A 107 12.23 0.59 -5.61
N GLU A 108 11.97 1.83 -5.20
CA GLU A 108 12.80 3.01 -5.54
C GLU A 108 14.22 2.87 -5.01
N THR A 109 14.38 2.52 -3.74
CA THR A 109 15.70 2.40 -3.10
C THR A 109 16.54 1.34 -3.81
N TRP A 110 15.93 0.19 -4.12
CA TRP A 110 16.61 -0.89 -4.83
C TRP A 110 16.99 -0.47 -6.25
N TRP A 111 16.06 0.14 -6.99
CA TRP A 111 16.32 0.62 -8.35
C TRP A 111 17.45 1.64 -8.36
N LEU A 112 17.40 2.64 -7.50
CA LEU A 112 18.44 3.66 -7.37
C LEU A 112 19.79 3.03 -7.03
N THR A 113 19.82 2.08 -6.09
CA THR A 113 21.06 1.38 -5.72
C THR A 113 21.65 0.64 -6.92
N GLN A 114 20.86 -0.15 -7.64
CA GLN A 114 21.36 -0.91 -8.80
C GLN A 114 21.82 -0.01 -9.96
N ASN A 115 21.15 1.12 -10.15
CA ASN A 115 21.44 2.04 -11.26
C ASN A 115 22.55 3.06 -10.92
N GLN A 116 22.79 3.36 -9.66
CA GLN A 116 23.93 4.16 -9.19
C GLN A 116 25.22 3.32 -9.13
N LEU A 117 25.12 2.02 -8.80
CA LEU A 117 26.26 1.09 -8.85
C LEU A 117 26.74 0.77 -10.28
N ALA A 118 26.00 1.18 -11.30
CA ALA A 118 26.35 1.04 -12.71
C ALA A 118 27.04 2.29 -13.31
N THR A 119 27.45 3.25 -12.46
CA THR A 119 28.21 4.45 -12.83
C THR A 119 29.61 4.38 -12.23
#